data_AF-A0A6P0Y0D0-F1
#
_entry.id   AF-A0A6P0Y0D0-F1
#
_cell.length_a   1.000
_cell.length_b   1.000
_cell.length_c   1.000
_cell.angle_alpha   90.00
_cell.angle_beta   90.00
_cell.angle_gamma   90.00
#
_symmetry.space_group_name_H-M   'P 1'
#
loop_
_entity.id
_entity.type
_entity.pdbx_description
1 polymer ?
#
loop_
_entity_poly.entity_id
_entity_poly.type
_entity_poly.pdbx_seq_one_letter_code
_entity_poly.pdbx_strand_id
1 'polypeptide(L)'
;GIVASRLVERYGVPVFIGTYEEEGQEIIRGSARGIPEFHVFEALQFCDELLGKYGGHKAAGGFYFSAENLDKFRCRLSEFANQCLEIQHLKPLISIDAEAEIQELNFDLYRQIDLLHPCGIENKDPVFWTRNVRISEQRIVGKGHIKLTLISGEIIQAIAWRWGDYFPLPSVVDIAYKMRENTWNGQSNIELELLGVRLPMEVSRNSQTSPQNLPQKAEFSYSSRLYTCSLYQIGDVKELRIRNSRGEVLAIQQGQRIGLLGKTRNSAKQVNVSDARFFNLIKAAMSALKL
;
A
#
# COMPACT_ATOMS: atom_id res chain seq x y z
N GLY A 1 12.36 19.68 14.70
CA GLY A 1 12.47 20.04 13.27
C GLY A 1 12.73 18.80 12.41
N ILE A 2 13.99 18.40 12.25
CA ILE A 2 14.40 17.31 11.34
C ILE A 2 13.68 15.99 11.64
N VAL A 3 13.57 15.62 12.91
CA VAL A 3 12.86 14.40 13.33
C VAL A 3 11.39 14.45 12.92
N ALA A 4 10.71 15.59 13.12
CA ALA A 4 9.32 15.76 12.72
C ALA A 4 9.15 15.61 11.19
N SER A 5 10.03 16.20 10.38
CA SER A 5 9.98 16.06 8.91
C SER A 5 10.08 14.59 8.49
N ARG A 6 11.00 13.82 9.07
CA ARG A 6 11.15 12.39 8.79
C ARG A 6 9.93 11.57 9.21
N LEU A 7 9.27 11.94 10.29
CA LEU A 7 8.05 11.29 10.74
C LEU A 7 6.88 11.61 9.81
N VAL A 8 6.77 12.85 9.32
CA VAL A 8 5.79 13.22 8.27
C VAL A 8 6.04 12.40 7.00
N GLU A 9 7.28 12.29 6.53
CA GLU A 9 7.62 11.48 5.35
C GLU A 9 7.29 10.00 5.55
N ARG A 10 7.59 9.45 6.73
CA ARG A 10 7.39 8.02 7.02
C ARG A 10 5.92 7.64 7.19
N TYR A 11 5.14 8.48 7.87
CA TYR A 11 3.78 8.15 8.27
C TYR A 11 2.71 8.89 7.47
N GLY A 12 3.06 9.96 6.76
CA GLY A 12 2.11 10.78 6.00
C GLY A 12 1.07 11.47 6.87
N VAL A 13 1.46 11.91 8.06
CA VAL A 13 0.58 12.59 9.02
C VAL A 13 1.24 13.87 9.53
N PRO A 14 0.49 14.89 9.99
CA PRO A 14 1.08 16.03 10.70
C PRO A 14 1.79 15.56 11.97
N VAL A 15 2.95 16.15 12.26
CA VAL A 15 3.77 15.77 13.41
C VAL A 15 4.15 17.00 14.22
N PHE A 16 3.83 16.94 15.51
CA PHE A 16 4.25 17.89 16.53
C PHE A 16 5.20 17.16 17.48
N ILE A 17 6.44 17.64 17.61
CA ILE A 17 7.43 17.05 18.51
C ILE A 17 7.92 18.11 19.49
N GLY A 18 8.01 17.77 20.76
CA GLY A 18 8.50 18.65 21.83
C GLY A 18 9.58 17.99 22.66
N THR A 19 10.40 18.82 23.31
CA THR A 19 11.34 18.41 24.35
C THR A 19 11.20 19.35 25.54
N TYR A 20 11.47 18.86 26.74
CA TYR A 20 11.65 19.71 27.91
C TYR A 20 12.87 20.60 27.73
N GLU A 21 12.81 21.86 28.16
CA GLU A 21 13.99 22.70 28.28
C GLU A 21 14.85 22.25 29.48
N GLU A 22 16.18 22.46 29.39
CA GLU A 22 17.17 21.82 30.29
C GLU A 22 17.19 22.35 31.74
N GLU A 23 16.26 23.22 32.13
CA GLU A 23 16.05 23.62 33.53
C GLU A 23 14.57 23.47 33.94
N GLY A 24 14.32 22.78 35.05
CA GLY A 24 13.00 22.67 35.69
C GLY A 24 11.98 21.71 35.07
N GLN A 25 12.13 21.29 33.80
CA GLN A 25 11.12 20.50 33.06
C GLN A 25 9.72 21.13 33.02
N GLU A 26 9.59 22.41 33.32
CA GLU A 26 8.31 23.11 33.37
C GLU A 26 7.84 23.57 32.00
N ILE A 27 8.76 23.74 31.03
CA ILE A 27 8.47 24.24 29.70
C ILE A 27 8.83 23.19 28.65
N ILE A 28 7.91 22.99 27.72
CA ILE A 28 8.13 22.18 26.52
C ILE A 28 8.29 23.12 25.33
N ARG A 29 9.41 22.97 24.62
CA ARG A 29 9.66 23.62 23.34
C ARG A 29 9.54 22.61 22.22
N GLY A 30 8.81 22.96 21.19
CA GLY A 30 8.53 22.04 20.09
C GLY A 30 8.54 22.63 18.71
N SER A 31 8.47 21.72 17.75
CA SER A 31 8.48 21.98 16.32
C SER A 31 7.43 21.11 15.65
N ALA A 32 6.69 21.71 14.73
CA ALA A 32 5.65 21.08 13.96
C ALA A 32 6.02 21.00 12.48
N ARG A 33 5.53 19.94 11.82
CA ARG A 33 5.57 19.74 10.37
C ARG A 33 4.21 19.20 9.91
N GLY A 34 3.66 19.77 8.85
CA GLY A 34 2.35 19.42 8.31
C GLY A 34 2.44 18.64 7.01
N ILE A 35 1.30 18.06 6.63
CA ILE A 35 1.02 17.58 5.27
C ILE A 35 0.24 18.66 4.50
N PRO A 36 0.12 18.60 3.15
CA PRO A 36 -0.56 19.63 2.35
C PRO A 36 -1.97 20.01 2.82
N GLU A 37 -2.69 19.01 3.35
CA GLU A 37 -4.07 19.09 3.83
C GLU A 37 -4.19 19.66 5.26
N PHE A 38 -3.06 19.88 5.97
CA PHE A 38 -3.06 20.34 7.35
C PHE A 38 -2.31 21.66 7.53
N HIS A 39 -3.00 22.71 7.97
CA HIS A 39 -2.39 24.02 8.20
C HIS A 39 -1.79 24.12 9.62
N VAL A 40 -0.46 23.99 9.72
CA VAL A 40 0.25 23.98 11.02
C VAL A 40 0.02 25.25 11.84
N PHE A 41 0.09 26.42 11.21
CA PHE A 41 -0.11 27.68 11.94
C PHE A 41 -1.53 27.82 12.50
N GLU A 42 -2.57 27.51 11.71
CA GLU A 42 -3.97 27.52 12.18
C GLU A 42 -4.18 26.52 13.33
N ALA A 43 -3.57 25.33 13.26
CA ALA A 43 -3.64 24.36 14.36
C ALA A 43 -3.02 24.89 15.67
N LEU A 44 -1.93 25.67 15.56
CA LEU A 44 -1.32 26.32 16.71
C LEU A 44 -2.19 27.47 17.24
N GLN A 45 -2.80 28.26 16.35
CA GLN A 45 -3.78 29.29 16.74
C GLN A 45 -5.02 28.70 17.42
N PHE A 46 -5.47 27.51 16.99
CA PHE A 46 -6.57 26.79 17.63
C PHE A 46 -6.24 26.36 19.08
N CYS A 47 -4.96 26.33 19.43
CA CYS A 47 -4.47 25.99 20.76
C CYS A 47 -3.92 27.22 21.51
N ASP A 48 -4.23 28.44 21.08
CA ASP A 48 -3.62 29.69 21.57
C ASP A 48 -3.63 29.78 23.10
N GLU A 49 -4.74 29.42 23.74
CA GLU A 49 -4.88 29.52 25.20
C GLU A 49 -3.98 28.57 26.01
N LEU A 50 -3.42 27.55 25.37
CA LEU A 50 -2.50 26.58 25.99
C LEU A 50 -1.04 26.95 25.78
N LEU A 51 -0.76 27.80 24.78
CA LEU A 51 0.57 28.12 24.30
C LEU A 51 1.06 29.44 24.90
N GLY A 52 2.37 29.55 25.12
CA GLY A 52 2.97 30.83 25.51
C GLY A 52 3.27 31.72 24.30
N LYS A 53 4.01 31.19 23.32
CA LYS A 53 4.06 31.73 21.95
C LYS A 53 4.40 30.64 20.96
N TYR A 54 4.04 30.94 19.74
CA TYR A 54 4.20 30.08 18.60
C TYR A 54 4.34 30.93 17.36
N GLY A 55 4.74 30.29 16.27
CA GLY A 55 4.85 30.93 14.97
C GLY A 55 5.16 29.92 13.89
N GLY A 56 5.04 30.34 12.65
CA GLY A 56 5.31 29.50 11.50
C GLY A 56 4.42 29.82 10.32
N HIS A 57 4.27 28.83 9.45
CA HIS A 57 3.50 28.89 8.21
C HIS A 57 2.68 27.60 8.06
N LYS A 58 2.02 27.44 6.91
CA LYS A 58 1.21 26.27 6.59
C LYS A 58 1.96 24.94 6.82
N ALA A 59 3.19 24.81 6.35
CA ALA A 59 3.94 23.55 6.37
C ALA A 59 4.72 23.27 7.66
N ALA A 60 5.02 24.30 8.46
CA ALA A 60 5.94 24.18 9.59
C ALA A 60 5.71 25.26 10.64
N GLY A 61 5.96 24.92 11.91
CA GLY A 61 5.88 25.88 13.01
C GLY A 61 6.77 25.52 14.18
N GLY A 62 6.91 26.47 15.09
CA GLY A 62 7.53 26.32 16.40
C GLY A 62 6.57 26.80 17.48
N PHE A 63 6.62 26.17 18.65
CA PHE A 63 5.71 26.45 19.76
C PHE A 63 6.41 26.20 21.10
N TYR A 64 5.88 26.83 22.14
CA TYR A 64 6.24 26.53 23.52
C TYR A 64 5.03 26.64 24.46
N PHE A 65 5.01 25.80 25.50
CA PHE A 65 3.95 25.77 26.51
C PHE A 65 4.43 25.13 27.83
N SER A 66 3.68 25.34 28.91
CA SER A 66 3.94 24.68 30.21
C SER A 66 3.67 23.18 30.13
N ALA A 67 4.56 22.34 30.66
CA ALA A 67 4.47 20.88 30.64
C ALA A 67 3.12 20.34 31.17
N GLU A 68 2.49 21.03 32.11
CA GLU A 68 1.17 20.70 32.64
C GLU A 68 0.05 20.73 31.58
N ASN A 69 0.24 21.50 30.50
CA ASN A 69 -0.71 21.61 29.40
C ASN A 69 -0.52 20.52 28.33
N LEU A 70 0.44 19.61 28.46
CA LEU A 70 0.75 18.61 27.42
C LEU A 70 -0.47 17.79 26.99
N ASP A 71 -1.22 17.26 27.94
CA ASP A 71 -2.40 16.43 27.61
C ASP A 71 -3.50 17.26 26.96
N LYS A 72 -3.74 18.49 27.45
CA LYS A 72 -4.71 19.41 26.85
C LYS A 72 -4.32 19.78 25.41
N PHE A 73 -3.02 20.04 25.18
CA PHE A 73 -2.50 20.37 23.86
C PHE A 73 -2.67 19.21 22.88
N ARG A 74 -2.39 17.98 23.31
CA ARG A 74 -2.62 16.77 22.50
C ARG A 74 -4.09 16.60 22.13
N CYS A 75 -5.01 16.82 23.08
CA CYS A 75 -6.45 16.75 22.83
C CYS A 75 -6.90 17.82 21.82
N ARG A 76 -6.51 19.08 22.01
CA ARG A 76 -6.88 20.18 21.10
C ARG A 76 -6.33 20.00 19.68
N LEU A 77 -5.08 19.54 19.53
CA LEU A 77 -4.54 19.19 18.22
C LEU A 77 -5.32 18.06 17.55
N SER A 78 -5.73 17.05 18.31
CA SER A 78 -6.52 15.93 17.79
C SER A 78 -7.91 16.39 17.35
N GLU A 79 -8.54 17.28 18.11
CA GLU A 79 -9.81 17.91 17.75
C GLU A 79 -9.70 18.69 16.43
N PHE A 80 -8.71 19.57 16.31
CA PHE A 80 -8.46 20.32 15.08
C PHE A 80 -8.19 19.38 13.89
N ALA A 81 -7.36 18.34 14.08
CA ALA A 81 -7.08 17.36 13.04
C ALA A 81 -8.35 16.64 12.57
N ASN A 82 -9.25 16.24 13.47
CA ASN A 82 -10.51 15.59 13.11
C ASN A 82 -11.49 16.52 12.37
N GLN A 83 -11.35 17.84 12.50
CA GLN A 83 -12.17 18.80 11.77
C GLN A 83 -11.72 18.99 10.31
N CYS A 84 -10.43 18.82 10.03
CA CYS A 84 -9.84 19.12 8.71
C CYS A 84 -9.28 17.92 7.94
N LEU A 85 -9.04 16.78 8.60
CA LEU A 85 -8.44 15.61 7.96
C LEU A 85 -9.42 14.44 7.83
N GLU A 86 -9.30 13.75 6.70
CA GLU A 86 -9.94 12.49 6.42
C GLU A 86 -8.90 11.36 6.44
N ILE A 87 -9.35 10.12 6.66
CA ILE A 87 -8.46 8.94 6.71
C ILE A 87 -7.59 8.83 5.44
N GLN A 88 -8.13 9.21 4.27
CA GLN A 88 -7.40 9.14 3.01
C GLN A 88 -6.22 10.12 2.90
N HIS A 89 -6.18 11.18 3.73
CA HIS A 89 -5.06 12.12 3.81
C HIS A 89 -3.90 11.55 4.65
N LEU A 90 -4.16 10.57 5.51
CA LEU A 90 -3.22 10.03 6.50
C LEU A 90 -2.38 8.88 5.92
N LYS A 91 -1.65 9.15 4.83
CA LYS A 91 -0.78 8.16 4.19
C LYS A 91 0.43 8.84 3.54
N PRO A 92 1.58 8.16 3.46
CA PRO A 92 2.69 8.65 2.66
C PRO A 92 2.22 8.85 1.21
N LEU A 93 2.26 10.09 0.74
CA LEU A 93 1.88 10.43 -0.63
C LEU A 93 3.11 10.37 -1.51
N ILE A 94 3.05 9.54 -2.54
CA ILE A 94 4.00 9.54 -3.64
C ILE A 94 3.24 10.02 -4.86
N SER A 95 3.59 11.22 -5.33
CA SER A 95 3.13 11.73 -6.62
C SER A 95 3.87 10.99 -7.73
N ILE A 96 3.12 10.42 -8.66
CA ILE A 96 3.65 9.76 -9.85
C ILE A 96 3.53 10.74 -11.01
N ASP A 97 4.63 10.99 -11.71
CA ASP A 97 4.66 11.89 -12.86
C ASP A 97 4.38 11.14 -14.16
N ALA A 98 4.91 9.92 -14.31
CA ALA A 98 4.72 9.11 -15.50
C ALA A 98 4.71 7.60 -15.21
N GLU A 99 3.92 6.85 -15.98
CA GLU A 99 4.11 5.41 -16.12
C GLU A 99 5.25 5.15 -17.12
N ALA A 100 6.12 4.19 -16.80
CA ALA A 100 7.19 3.77 -17.70
C ALA A 100 7.35 2.24 -17.67
N GLU A 101 7.65 1.67 -18.82
CA GLU A 101 8.07 0.28 -18.93
C GLU A 101 9.58 0.16 -18.65
N ILE A 102 10.02 -0.95 -18.04
CA ILE A 102 11.44 -1.11 -17.65
C ILE A 102 12.39 -1.00 -18.86
N GLN A 103 11.95 -1.44 -20.04
CA GLN A 103 12.70 -1.34 -21.29
C GLN A 103 12.96 0.10 -21.77
N GLU A 104 12.17 1.06 -21.31
CA GLU A 104 12.34 2.49 -21.64
C GLU A 104 13.39 3.16 -20.75
N LEU A 105 13.76 2.54 -19.62
CA LEU A 105 14.61 3.09 -18.56
C LEU A 105 16.11 2.97 -18.90
N ASN A 106 16.52 3.61 -19.98
CA ASN A 106 17.89 3.60 -20.47
C ASN A 106 18.63 4.94 -20.24
N PHE A 107 19.92 4.97 -20.62
CA PHE A 107 20.76 6.16 -20.47
C PHE A 107 20.29 7.37 -21.27
N ASP A 108 19.62 7.17 -22.40
CA ASP A 108 19.14 8.29 -23.21
C ASP A 108 17.96 8.98 -22.50
N LEU A 109 17.02 8.22 -21.94
CA LEU A 109 15.97 8.77 -21.09
C LEU A 109 16.56 9.46 -19.85
N TYR A 110 17.54 8.84 -19.19
CA TYR A 110 18.21 9.45 -18.04
C TYR A 110 18.83 10.81 -18.37
N ARG A 111 19.53 10.93 -19.51
CA ARG A 111 20.11 12.19 -19.98
C ARG A 111 19.05 13.24 -20.29
N GLN A 112 17.91 12.85 -20.84
CA GLN A 112 16.80 13.78 -21.09
C GLN A 112 16.23 14.33 -19.78
N ILE A 113 16.09 13.47 -18.75
CA ILE A 113 15.68 13.88 -17.41
C ILE A 113 16.74 14.80 -16.80
N ASP A 114 18.02 14.51 -16.99
CA ASP A 114 19.12 15.31 -16.46
C ASP A 114 19.13 16.76 -16.99
N LEU A 115 18.58 17.00 -18.18
CA LEU A 115 18.38 18.35 -18.73
C LEU A 115 17.34 19.19 -17.95
N LEU A 116 16.51 18.56 -17.11
CA LEU A 116 15.50 19.25 -16.29
C LEU A 116 16.11 19.88 -15.03
N HIS A 117 17.40 19.66 -14.76
CA HIS A 117 18.08 20.27 -13.63
C HIS A 117 18.13 21.82 -13.73
N PRO A 118 18.16 22.53 -12.58
CA PRO A 118 18.26 22.00 -11.22
C PRO A 118 16.93 21.51 -10.65
N CYS A 119 16.96 20.35 -10.01
CA CYS A 119 15.83 19.84 -9.24
C CYS A 119 15.80 20.43 -7.82
N GLY A 120 14.60 20.63 -7.28
CA GLY A 120 14.36 21.24 -5.98
C GLY A 120 12.89 21.17 -5.56
N ILE A 121 12.48 22.01 -4.61
CA ILE A 121 11.11 22.01 -4.07
C ILE A 121 10.06 22.29 -5.15
N GLU A 122 10.36 23.24 -6.04
CA GLU A 122 9.46 23.69 -7.12
C GLU A 122 9.67 22.92 -8.44
N ASN A 123 10.71 22.10 -8.53
CA ASN A 123 11.03 21.28 -9.68
C ASN A 123 11.55 19.93 -9.19
N LYS A 124 10.65 19.07 -8.71
CA LYS A 124 11.06 17.79 -8.13
C LYS A 124 11.58 16.86 -9.22
N ASP A 125 12.51 15.96 -8.87
CA ASP A 125 12.90 14.91 -9.81
C ASP A 125 11.67 14.08 -10.21
N PRO A 126 11.56 13.69 -11.49
CA PRO A 126 10.43 12.90 -11.96
C PRO A 126 10.39 11.54 -11.26
N VAL A 127 9.19 11.18 -10.83
CA VAL A 127 8.87 9.89 -10.23
C VAL A 127 8.10 9.04 -11.22
N PHE A 128 8.69 7.91 -11.58
CA PHE A 128 8.10 6.94 -12.48
C PHE A 128 7.37 5.85 -11.71
N TRP A 129 6.43 5.21 -12.39
CA TRP A 129 5.71 4.05 -11.88
C TRP A 129 5.70 2.91 -12.88
N THR A 130 5.87 1.69 -12.37
CA THR A 130 5.70 0.47 -13.16
C THR A 130 4.87 -0.53 -12.36
N ARG A 131 3.87 -1.11 -13.03
CA ARG A 131 2.97 -2.12 -12.46
C ARG A 131 3.52 -3.54 -12.57
N ASN A 132 3.07 -4.44 -11.69
CA ASN A 132 3.27 -5.88 -11.78
C ASN A 132 4.75 -6.32 -11.97
N VAL A 133 5.68 -5.62 -11.32
CA VAL A 133 7.11 -5.92 -11.42
C VAL A 133 7.45 -7.12 -10.53
N ARG A 134 8.12 -8.12 -11.11
CA ARG A 134 8.58 -9.29 -10.38
C ARG A 134 9.93 -9.02 -9.73
N ILE A 135 10.05 -9.31 -8.44
CA ILE A 135 11.35 -9.32 -7.74
C ILE A 135 11.94 -10.73 -7.94
N SER A 136 13.03 -10.82 -8.71
CA SER A 136 13.74 -12.09 -8.90
C SER A 136 14.74 -12.37 -7.79
N GLU A 137 15.41 -11.32 -7.30
CA GLU A 137 16.37 -11.39 -6.21
C GLU A 137 16.23 -10.16 -5.30
N GLN A 138 16.45 -10.35 -4.01
CA GLN A 138 16.54 -9.28 -3.03
C GLN A 138 17.51 -9.65 -1.91
N ARG A 139 18.27 -8.68 -1.44
CA ARG A 139 19.20 -8.87 -0.30
C ARG A 139 19.36 -7.58 0.50
N ILE A 140 19.66 -7.74 1.79
CA ILE A 140 20.07 -6.62 2.63
C ILE A 140 21.51 -6.22 2.29
N VAL A 141 21.77 -4.92 2.16
CA VAL A 141 23.09 -4.34 1.96
C VAL A 141 23.33 -3.15 2.90
N GLY A 142 24.60 -2.96 3.29
CA GLY A 142 25.02 -1.83 4.11
C GLY A 142 24.25 -1.72 5.43
N LYS A 143 23.79 -0.50 5.76
CA LYS A 143 23.07 -0.19 7.00
C LYS A 143 21.55 -0.35 6.82
N GLY A 144 21.11 -1.55 6.40
CA GLY A 144 19.68 -1.90 6.31
C GLY A 144 18.98 -1.36 5.05
N HIS A 145 19.65 -1.39 3.90
CA HIS A 145 19.03 -1.10 2.60
C HIS A 145 18.68 -2.42 1.89
N ILE A 146 17.69 -2.41 1.00
CA ILE A 146 17.37 -3.58 0.17
C ILE A 146 17.91 -3.32 -1.24
N LYS A 147 18.79 -4.20 -1.74
CA LYS A 147 19.17 -4.25 -3.15
C LYS A 147 18.30 -5.29 -3.84
N LEU A 148 17.72 -4.95 -4.99
CA LEU A 148 16.78 -5.79 -5.73
C LEU A 148 17.21 -5.98 -7.19
N THR A 149 16.92 -7.16 -7.71
CA THR A 149 16.86 -7.43 -9.15
C THR A 149 15.39 -7.56 -9.55
N LEU A 150 14.95 -6.69 -10.46
CA LEU A 150 13.57 -6.54 -10.88
C LEU A 150 13.40 -7.04 -12.32
N ILE A 151 12.24 -7.63 -12.63
CA ILE A 151 11.90 -8.15 -13.94
C ILE A 151 10.50 -7.67 -14.37
N SER A 152 10.44 -6.97 -15.51
CA SER A 152 9.20 -6.67 -16.24
C SER A 152 9.55 -6.50 -17.73
N GLY A 153 9.50 -7.60 -18.48
CA GLY A 153 10.12 -7.67 -19.81
C GLY A 153 11.64 -7.78 -19.72
N GLU A 154 12.30 -6.71 -19.27
CA GLU A 154 13.75 -6.63 -19.05
C GLU A 154 14.13 -6.71 -17.57
N ILE A 155 15.43 -6.92 -17.31
CA ILE A 155 16.02 -6.99 -15.97
C ILE A 155 16.65 -5.64 -15.62
N ILE A 156 16.32 -5.10 -14.44
CA ILE A 156 16.94 -3.88 -13.93
C ILE A 156 17.28 -4.00 -12.45
N GLN A 157 18.34 -3.30 -12.03
CA GLN A 157 18.73 -3.22 -10.63
C GLN A 157 17.96 -2.09 -9.94
N ALA A 158 17.65 -2.30 -8.66
CA ALA A 158 17.05 -1.26 -7.84
C ALA A 158 17.58 -1.27 -6.40
N ILE A 159 17.48 -0.13 -5.74
CA ILE A 159 17.81 0.04 -4.33
C ILE A 159 16.66 0.72 -3.59
N ALA A 160 16.31 0.17 -2.42
CA ALA A 160 15.38 0.77 -1.48
C ALA A 160 16.13 1.16 -0.20
N TRP A 161 16.33 2.46 -0.02
CA TRP A 161 17.14 2.98 1.08
C TRP A 161 16.42 2.88 2.42
N ARG A 162 17.08 2.23 3.37
CA ARG A 162 16.63 2.08 4.77
C ARG A 162 15.34 1.28 4.92
N TRP A 163 15.09 0.38 3.98
CA TRP A 163 13.91 -0.48 3.99
C TRP A 163 14.13 -1.83 4.66
N GLY A 164 15.22 -2.03 5.39
CA GLY A 164 15.57 -3.31 6.02
C GLY A 164 14.46 -3.92 6.87
N ASP A 165 13.65 -3.10 7.54
CA ASP A 165 12.51 -3.54 8.36
C ASP A 165 11.37 -4.16 7.52
N TYR A 166 11.31 -3.87 6.22
CA TYR A 166 10.30 -4.40 5.29
C TYR A 166 10.77 -5.63 4.53
N PHE A 167 11.99 -6.12 4.79
CA PHE A 167 12.54 -7.28 4.11
C PHE A 167 11.95 -8.60 4.65
N PRO A 168 11.62 -9.58 3.78
CA PRO A 168 11.60 -9.49 2.33
C PRO A 168 10.34 -8.79 1.80
N LEU A 169 10.50 -8.08 0.67
CA LEU A 169 9.35 -7.55 -0.09
C LEU A 169 8.59 -8.68 -0.81
N PRO A 170 7.28 -8.51 -1.09
CA PRO A 170 6.49 -9.46 -1.88
C PRO A 170 7.10 -9.73 -3.27
N SER A 171 6.90 -10.94 -3.82
CA SER A 171 7.55 -11.36 -5.07
C SER A 171 7.07 -10.60 -6.32
N VAL A 172 5.89 -9.99 -6.28
CA VAL A 172 5.35 -9.13 -7.34
C VAL A 172 4.78 -7.88 -6.70
N VAL A 173 5.17 -6.71 -7.19
CA VAL A 173 4.79 -5.41 -6.65
C VAL A 173 4.61 -4.38 -7.77
N ASP A 174 3.77 -3.39 -7.53
CA ASP A 174 3.86 -2.12 -8.25
C ASP A 174 4.93 -1.26 -7.57
N ILE A 175 5.77 -0.59 -8.35
CA ILE A 175 6.90 0.20 -7.85
C ILE A 175 6.79 1.65 -8.28
N ALA A 176 7.14 2.57 -7.39
CA ALA A 176 7.37 3.98 -7.69
C ALA A 176 8.83 4.32 -7.44
N TYR A 177 9.50 4.98 -8.38
CA TYR A 177 10.96 5.10 -8.36
C TYR A 177 11.48 6.32 -9.11
N LYS A 178 12.73 6.69 -8.81
CA LYS A 178 13.55 7.60 -9.61
C LYS A 178 14.62 6.82 -10.37
N MET A 179 14.98 7.30 -11.56
CA MET A 179 16.15 6.78 -12.28
C MET A 179 17.43 7.36 -11.67
N ARG A 180 18.47 6.54 -11.58
CA ARG A 180 19.78 6.93 -11.06
C ARG A 180 20.89 6.30 -11.90
N GLU A 181 21.92 7.07 -12.21
CA GLU A 181 23.17 6.51 -12.70
C GLU A 181 24.00 5.95 -11.54
N ASN A 182 24.42 4.69 -11.66
CA ASN A 182 25.32 4.05 -10.71
C ASN A 182 26.64 3.71 -11.42
N THR A 183 27.70 4.40 -11.05
CA THR A 183 29.06 4.19 -11.60
C THR A 183 29.91 3.36 -10.63
N TRP A 184 30.38 2.21 -11.09
CA TRP A 184 31.27 1.32 -10.33
C TRP A 184 32.40 0.79 -11.22
N ASN A 185 33.65 0.90 -10.76
CA ASN A 185 34.84 0.48 -11.53
C ASN A 185 34.89 1.02 -12.98
N GLY A 186 34.44 2.26 -13.19
CA GLY A 186 34.41 2.89 -14.52
C GLY A 186 33.29 2.39 -15.44
N GLN A 187 32.42 1.50 -14.98
CA GLN A 187 31.19 1.12 -15.69
C GLN A 187 30.00 1.82 -15.03
N SER A 188 29.21 2.55 -15.82
CA SER A 188 27.92 3.09 -15.38
C SER A 188 26.79 2.17 -15.81
N ASN A 189 25.81 1.99 -14.94
CA ASN A 189 24.51 1.43 -15.30
C ASN A 189 23.37 2.30 -14.76
N ILE A 190 22.20 2.19 -15.40
CA ILE A 190 20.97 2.72 -14.83
C ILE A 190 20.51 1.78 -13.71
N GLU A 191 20.18 2.37 -12.57
CA GLU A 191 19.57 1.73 -11.42
C GLU A 191 18.34 2.53 -10.99
N LEU A 192 17.35 1.86 -10.41
CA LEU A 192 16.17 2.50 -9.85
C LEU A 192 16.34 2.75 -8.35
N GLU A 193 16.02 3.94 -7.88
CA GLU A 193 15.83 4.23 -6.47
C GLU A 193 14.34 4.12 -6.13
N LEU A 194 13.95 3.10 -5.35
CA LEU A 194 12.56 2.89 -4.97
C LEU A 194 12.12 3.91 -3.92
N LEU A 195 11.03 4.61 -4.20
CA LEU A 195 10.35 5.52 -3.27
C LEU A 195 9.17 4.86 -2.58
N GLY A 196 8.54 3.90 -3.25
CA GLY A 196 7.35 3.21 -2.74
C GLY A 196 7.08 1.90 -3.47
N VAL A 197 6.43 0.99 -2.76
CA VAL A 197 5.89 -0.23 -3.32
C VAL A 197 4.46 -0.41 -2.82
N ARG A 198 3.62 -0.98 -3.65
CA ARG A 198 2.32 -1.49 -3.23
C ARG A 198 2.11 -2.87 -3.81
N LEU A 199 1.23 -3.64 -3.18
CA LEU A 199 0.75 -4.86 -3.80
C LEU A 199 0.07 -4.49 -5.14
N PRO A 200 0.27 -5.30 -6.20
CA PRO A 200 -0.40 -5.05 -7.46
C PRO A 200 -1.89 -5.00 -7.20
N MET A 201 -2.54 -3.92 -7.64
CA MET A 201 -3.99 -3.90 -7.60
C MET A 201 -4.46 -5.01 -8.53
N GLU A 202 -5.27 -5.96 -8.02
CA GLU A 202 -6.05 -6.80 -8.89
C GLU A 202 -6.91 -5.84 -9.73
N VAL A 203 -6.47 -5.59 -10.97
CA VAL A 203 -7.32 -4.96 -11.94
C VAL A 203 -8.49 -5.92 -12.06
N SER A 204 -9.62 -5.54 -11.47
CA SER A 204 -10.91 -6.06 -11.89
C SER A 204 -10.97 -5.76 -13.37
N ARG A 205 -10.64 -6.75 -14.21
CA ARG A 205 -10.60 -6.65 -15.66
C ARG A 205 -12.02 -6.37 -16.17
N ASN A 206 -12.43 -5.11 -16.11
CA ASN A 206 -13.40 -4.47 -16.98
C ASN A 206 -12.60 -3.28 -17.56
N SER A 207 -12.25 -3.18 -18.84
CA SER A 207 -13.03 -3.52 -20.03
C SER A 207 -12.08 -3.52 -21.22
N GLN A 208 -11.94 -4.66 -21.90
CA GLN A 208 -11.73 -4.86 -23.35
C GLN A 208 -11.39 -6.33 -23.62
N THR A 209 -12.21 -7.22 -23.08
CA THR A 209 -12.49 -8.53 -23.65
C THR A 209 -13.99 -8.71 -23.52
N SER A 210 -14.63 -9.26 -24.53
CA SER A 210 -16.04 -9.59 -24.61
C SER A 210 -16.59 -10.12 -23.27
N PRO A 211 -17.84 -9.80 -22.87
CA PRO A 211 -18.35 -10.04 -21.53
C PRO A 211 -18.69 -11.52 -21.31
N GLN A 212 -17.69 -12.38 -21.09
CA GLN A 212 -17.90 -13.74 -20.62
C GLN A 212 -16.72 -14.17 -19.74
N ASN A 213 -17.02 -14.67 -18.53
CA ASN A 213 -16.11 -15.24 -17.51
C ASN A 213 -15.69 -14.33 -16.33
N LEU A 214 -16.57 -13.44 -15.86
CA LEU A 214 -16.61 -13.19 -14.41
C LEU A 214 -17.28 -14.42 -13.74
N PRO A 215 -16.72 -14.97 -12.64
CA PRO A 215 -17.38 -16.07 -11.97
C PRO A 215 -18.71 -15.60 -11.40
N GLN A 216 -19.79 -16.25 -11.79
CA GLN A 216 -21.11 -15.93 -11.25
C GLN A 216 -21.11 -16.26 -9.76
N LYS A 217 -21.45 -15.28 -8.91
CA LYS A 217 -21.51 -15.46 -7.46
C LYS A 217 -22.92 -15.21 -6.93
N ALA A 218 -23.32 -15.98 -5.94
CA ALA A 218 -24.58 -15.80 -5.23
C ALA A 218 -24.46 -16.21 -3.77
N GLU A 219 -25.24 -15.56 -2.91
CA GLU A 219 -25.45 -15.96 -1.52
C GLU A 219 -26.76 -16.73 -1.41
N PHE A 220 -26.78 -17.78 -0.59
CA PHE A 220 -28.00 -18.56 -0.36
C PHE A 220 -28.01 -19.20 1.01
N SER A 221 -29.21 -19.52 1.48
CA SER A 221 -29.42 -20.23 2.73
C SER A 221 -29.88 -21.66 2.46
N TYR A 222 -29.29 -22.64 3.14
CA TYR A 222 -29.67 -24.04 3.06
C TYR A 222 -29.61 -24.67 4.46
N SER A 223 -30.69 -25.35 4.88
CA SER A 223 -30.84 -25.94 6.23
C SER A 223 -30.48 -24.95 7.37
N SER A 224 -31.00 -23.72 7.29
CA SER A 224 -30.76 -22.63 8.26
C SER A 224 -29.28 -22.21 8.42
N ARG A 225 -28.45 -22.45 7.40
CA ARG A 225 -27.05 -22.00 7.32
C ARG A 225 -26.84 -21.15 6.08
N LEU A 226 -26.05 -20.09 6.21
CA LEU A 226 -25.68 -19.21 5.11
C LEU A 226 -24.45 -19.76 4.37
N TYR A 227 -24.51 -19.71 3.05
CA TYR A 227 -23.46 -20.13 2.14
C TYR A 227 -23.23 -19.07 1.07
N THR A 228 -22.00 -19.03 0.56
CA THR A 228 -21.67 -18.31 -0.67
C THR A 228 -21.25 -19.30 -1.73
N CYS A 229 -21.75 -19.16 -2.95
CA CYS A 229 -21.36 -19.99 -4.08
C CYS A 229 -20.78 -19.16 -5.22
N SER A 230 -19.90 -19.78 -5.99
CA SER A 230 -19.24 -19.15 -7.12
C SER A 230 -18.94 -20.19 -8.19
N LEU A 231 -19.30 -19.91 -9.44
CA LEU A 231 -18.97 -20.75 -10.58
C LEU A 231 -17.78 -20.17 -11.34
N TYR A 232 -16.69 -20.92 -11.43
CA TYR A 232 -15.48 -20.53 -12.14
C TYR A 232 -15.37 -21.27 -13.47
N GLN A 233 -14.90 -20.59 -14.52
CA GLN A 233 -14.48 -21.24 -15.76
C GLN A 233 -12.95 -21.45 -15.67
N ILE A 234 -12.50 -22.71 -15.63
CA ILE A 234 -11.08 -23.10 -15.55
C ILE A 234 -10.76 -23.90 -16.82
N GLY A 235 -10.24 -23.22 -17.85
CA GLY A 235 -10.13 -23.80 -19.20
C GLY A 235 -11.52 -24.11 -19.75
N ASP A 236 -11.74 -25.34 -20.22
CA ASP A 236 -13.03 -25.81 -20.74
C ASP A 236 -13.98 -26.35 -19.67
N VAL A 237 -13.53 -26.43 -18.41
CA VAL A 237 -14.30 -27.05 -17.31
C VAL A 237 -14.83 -25.97 -16.36
N LYS A 238 -16.11 -26.11 -15.97
CA LYS A 238 -16.71 -25.27 -14.93
C LYS A 238 -16.45 -25.87 -13.54
N GLU A 239 -16.05 -25.05 -12.58
CA GLU A 239 -15.85 -25.44 -11.19
C GLU A 239 -16.79 -24.66 -10.27
N LEU A 240 -17.71 -25.36 -9.61
CA LEU A 240 -18.57 -24.80 -8.57
C LEU A 240 -17.84 -24.83 -7.23
N ARG A 241 -17.77 -23.68 -6.55
CA ARG A 241 -17.27 -23.57 -5.19
C ARG A 241 -18.40 -23.12 -4.26
N ILE A 242 -18.61 -23.83 -3.17
CA ILE A 242 -19.59 -23.50 -2.13
C ILE A 242 -18.85 -23.34 -0.81
N ARG A 243 -18.92 -22.16 -0.20
CA ARG A 243 -18.27 -21.82 1.07
C ARG A 243 -19.32 -21.71 2.17
N ASN A 244 -19.05 -22.31 3.32
CA ASN A 244 -19.85 -22.14 4.53
C ASN A 244 -19.32 -20.99 5.42
N SER A 245 -20.09 -20.61 6.45
CA SER A 245 -19.70 -19.55 7.41
C SER A 245 -18.43 -19.88 8.23
N ARG A 246 -17.99 -21.14 8.26
CA ARG A 246 -16.76 -21.58 8.94
C ARG A 246 -15.52 -21.52 8.04
N GLY A 247 -15.67 -21.05 6.80
CA GLY A 247 -14.61 -20.92 5.80
C GLY A 247 -14.23 -22.22 5.10
N GLU A 248 -14.98 -23.31 5.31
CA GLU A 248 -14.78 -24.55 4.53
C GLU A 248 -15.40 -24.39 3.14
N VAL A 249 -14.69 -24.87 2.14
CA VAL A 249 -15.08 -24.77 0.73
C VAL A 249 -15.24 -26.18 0.17
N LEU A 250 -16.39 -26.43 -0.43
CA LEU A 250 -16.65 -27.57 -1.31
C LEU A 250 -16.41 -27.13 -2.76
N ALA A 251 -15.39 -27.68 -3.42
CA ALA A 251 -15.07 -27.42 -4.82
C ALA A 251 -15.40 -28.64 -5.70
N ILE A 252 -16.10 -28.42 -6.81
CA ILE A 252 -16.68 -29.49 -7.63
C ILE A 252 -16.52 -29.10 -9.10
N GLN A 253 -15.86 -29.95 -9.88
CA GLN A 253 -15.72 -29.75 -11.32
C GLN A 253 -16.89 -30.40 -12.07
N GLN A 254 -17.36 -29.74 -13.11
CA GLN A 254 -18.47 -30.21 -13.94
C GLN A 254 -18.14 -31.60 -14.50
N GLY A 255 -19.10 -32.53 -14.37
CA GLY A 255 -18.94 -33.93 -14.79
C GLY A 255 -18.25 -34.84 -13.76
N GLN A 256 -17.71 -34.31 -12.67
CA GLN A 256 -17.06 -35.11 -11.62
C GLN A 256 -18.04 -35.51 -10.52
N ARG A 257 -17.94 -36.77 -10.07
CA ARG A 257 -18.68 -37.29 -8.90
C ARG A 257 -17.92 -37.15 -7.58
N ILE A 258 -16.70 -36.64 -7.64
CA ILE A 258 -15.83 -36.39 -6.49
C ILE A 258 -15.53 -34.90 -6.40
N GLY A 259 -15.77 -34.31 -5.23
CA GLY A 259 -15.43 -32.94 -4.89
C GLY A 259 -14.35 -32.88 -3.82
N LEU A 260 -13.78 -31.69 -3.61
CA LEU A 260 -12.80 -31.41 -2.57
C LEU A 260 -13.43 -30.54 -1.49
N LEU A 261 -13.42 -31.00 -0.24
CA LEU A 261 -13.96 -30.27 0.91
C LEU A 261 -12.84 -29.92 1.90
N GLY A 262 -12.59 -28.64 2.13
CA GLY A 262 -11.62 -28.18 3.13
C GLY A 262 -11.46 -26.67 3.19
N LYS A 263 -10.64 -26.19 4.14
CA LYS A 263 -10.30 -24.76 4.27
C LYS A 263 -9.19 -24.34 3.30
N THR A 264 -8.28 -25.26 2.99
CA THR A 264 -7.18 -25.05 2.03
C THR A 264 -7.09 -26.25 1.09
N ARG A 265 -6.53 -26.07 -0.10
CA ARG A 265 -6.37 -27.14 -1.09
C ARG A 265 -5.54 -28.32 -0.56
N ASN A 266 -4.54 -28.04 0.27
CA ASN A 266 -3.64 -29.05 0.85
C ASN A 266 -4.28 -29.85 2.00
N SER A 267 -5.36 -29.34 2.60
CA SER A 267 -6.09 -30.02 3.69
C SER A 267 -7.44 -30.57 3.25
N ALA A 268 -7.78 -30.46 1.96
CA ALA A 268 -9.07 -30.84 1.44
C ALA A 268 -9.24 -32.36 1.36
N LYS A 269 -10.35 -32.86 1.88
CA LYS A 269 -10.74 -34.27 1.77
C LYS A 269 -11.57 -34.47 0.50
N GLN A 270 -11.33 -35.58 -0.19
CA GLN A 270 -12.19 -36.01 -1.28
C GLN A 270 -13.54 -36.46 -0.72
N VAL A 271 -14.63 -35.98 -1.31
CA VAL A 271 -16.01 -36.32 -0.91
C VAL A 271 -16.82 -36.73 -2.14
N ASN A 272 -17.71 -37.71 -1.99
CA ASN A 272 -18.63 -38.08 -3.05
C ASN A 272 -19.79 -37.08 -3.11
N VAL A 273 -19.86 -36.30 -4.18
CA VAL A 273 -20.90 -35.26 -4.31
C VAL A 273 -22.27 -35.81 -4.71
N SER A 274 -22.35 -37.11 -5.02
CA SER A 274 -23.61 -37.81 -5.28
C SER A 274 -24.36 -38.15 -4.00
N ASP A 275 -23.71 -38.06 -2.83
CA ASP A 275 -24.38 -38.28 -1.55
C ASP A 275 -25.45 -37.21 -1.33
N ALA A 276 -26.62 -37.61 -0.81
CA ALA A 276 -27.81 -36.76 -0.68
C ALA A 276 -27.53 -35.41 0.01
N ARG A 277 -26.61 -35.40 0.98
CA ARG A 277 -26.23 -34.18 1.72
C ARG A 277 -25.52 -33.15 0.84
N PHE A 278 -24.61 -33.58 -0.04
CA PHE A 278 -23.89 -32.69 -0.95
C PHE A 278 -24.73 -32.38 -2.19
N PHE A 279 -25.42 -33.38 -2.73
CA PHE A 279 -26.29 -33.22 -3.89
C PHE A 279 -27.34 -32.11 -3.71
N ASN A 280 -28.05 -32.11 -2.58
CA ASN A 280 -29.07 -31.09 -2.31
C ASN A 280 -28.45 -29.69 -2.08
N LEU A 281 -27.29 -29.62 -1.43
CA LEU A 281 -26.55 -28.37 -1.25
C LEU A 281 -26.08 -27.79 -2.60
N ILE A 282 -25.60 -28.64 -3.50
CA ILE A 282 -25.20 -28.28 -4.86
C ILE A 282 -26.40 -27.77 -5.65
N LYS A 283 -27.54 -28.45 -5.57
CA LYS A 283 -28.78 -28.04 -6.22
C LYS A 283 -29.23 -26.65 -5.76
N ALA A 284 -29.17 -26.38 -4.45
CA ALA A 284 -29.47 -25.06 -3.89
C ALA A 284 -28.49 -23.98 -4.39
N ALA A 285 -27.19 -24.29 -4.47
CA ALA A 285 -26.18 -23.38 -5.00
C ALA A 285 -26.38 -23.08 -6.50
N MET A 286 -26.67 -24.09 -7.33
CA MET A 286 -26.96 -23.89 -8.76
C MET A 286 -28.22 -23.03 -8.96
N SER A 287 -29.27 -23.28 -8.18
CA SER A 287 -30.49 -22.46 -8.22
C SER A 287 -30.22 -21.00 -7.83
N ALA A 288 -29.36 -20.75 -6.84
CA ALA A 288 -28.96 -19.40 -6.44
C ALA A 288 -28.17 -18.67 -7.54
N LEU A 289 -27.38 -19.44 -8.31
CA LEU A 289 -26.68 -18.97 -9.50
C LEU A 289 -27.58 -18.89 -10.74
N LYS A 290 -28.88 -19.18 -10.66
CA LYS A 290 -29.80 -19.20 -11.82
C LYS A 290 -29.30 -20.10 -12.97
N LEU A 291 -28.66 -21.23 -12.63
CA LEU A 291 -28.15 -22.25 -13.54
C LEU A 291 -29.06 -23.47 -13.57
#